data_AF-A0A1F7S202-F1
#
_entry.id   AF-A0A1F7S202-F1
#
_cell.length_a   1.000
_cell.length_b   1.000
_cell.length_c   1.000
_cell.angle_alpha   90.00
_cell.angle_beta   90.00
_cell.angle_gamma   90.00
#
_symmetry.space_group_name_H-M   'P 1'
#
loop_
_entity.id
_entity.type
_entity.pdbx_description
1 polymer ?
#
loop_
_entity_poly.entity_id
_entity_poly.type
_entity_poly.pdbx_seq_one_letter_code
_entity_poly.pdbx_strand_id
1 'polypeptide(L)'
;MEYYSMDDIKMINRNKGHYFFSPDSMRFFRSRVGDSVYQGSGGIYFVTSEQFDWKSPRLYTVRSFNPETGGINTVGEFNEMTRYQAHSAAKKLAEGK
;
A
#
# COMPACT_ATOMS: atom_id res chain seq x y z
N MET A 1 8.22 14.82 12.29
CA MET A 1 7.35 14.00 11.43
C MET A 1 7.47 12.58 11.96
N GLU A 2 6.37 11.98 12.40
CA GLU A 2 6.39 10.62 12.93
C GLU A 2 6.66 9.62 11.78
N TYR A 3 7.50 8.62 12.05
CA TYR A 3 7.81 7.58 11.07
C TYR A 3 6.98 6.33 11.34
N TYR A 4 6.24 5.89 10.32
CA TYR A 4 5.37 4.73 10.36
C TYR A 4 6.08 3.54 9.75
N SER A 5 6.10 2.43 10.48
CA SER A 5 6.41 1.12 9.94
C SER A 5 5.17 0.49 9.29
N MET A 6 5.37 -0.58 8.52
CA MET A 6 4.24 -1.38 8.03
C MET A 6 3.41 -2.00 9.15
N ASP A 7 4.02 -2.28 10.31
CA ASP A 7 3.31 -2.85 11.43
C ASP A 7 2.43 -1.81 12.14
N ASP A 8 2.89 -0.55 12.21
CA ASP A 8 2.05 0.57 12.67
C ASP A 8 0.83 0.76 11.76
N ILE A 9 1.05 0.75 10.44
CA ILE A 9 -0.03 0.88 9.44
C ILE A 9 -1.06 -0.24 9.59
N LYS A 10 -0.61 -1.50 9.69
CA LYS A 10 -1.51 -2.66 9.88
C LYS A 10 -2.28 -2.56 11.20
N MET A 11 -1.60 -2.18 12.28
CA MET A 11 -2.19 -2.03 13.60
C MET A 11 -3.26 -0.93 13.61
N ILE A 12 -2.95 0.25 13.09
CA ILE A 12 -3.88 1.39 13.04
C ILE A 12 -5.09 1.06 12.16
N ASN A 13 -4.85 0.52 10.95
CA ASN A 13 -5.92 0.13 10.03
C ASN A 13 -6.92 -0.81 10.73
N ARG A 14 -6.41 -1.86 11.40
CA ARG A 14 -7.23 -2.81 12.16
C ARG A 14 -7.95 -2.15 13.34
N ASN A 15 -7.25 -1.35 14.15
CA ASN A 15 -7.81 -0.71 15.35
C ASN A 15 -8.92 0.30 15.01
N LYS A 16 -8.90 0.85 13.78
CA LYS A 16 -9.94 1.73 13.25
C LYS A 16 -11.09 0.98 12.56
N GLY A 17 -11.09 -0.36 12.60
CA GLY A 17 -12.17 -1.20 12.09
C GLY A 17 -12.09 -1.49 10.58
N HIS A 18 -10.95 -1.24 9.94
CA HIS A 18 -10.76 -1.57 8.52
C HIS A 18 -10.28 -3.01 8.33
N TYR A 19 -10.52 -3.55 7.14
CA TYR A 19 -10.25 -4.95 6.79
C TYR A 19 -9.16 -5.14 5.74
N PHE A 20 -8.45 -4.07 5.35
CA PHE A 20 -7.51 -4.12 4.22
C PHE A 20 -6.47 -5.24 4.38
N PHE A 21 -5.92 -5.40 5.59
CA PHE A 21 -4.95 -6.44 5.91
C PHE A 21 -5.56 -7.71 6.50
N SER A 22 -6.88 -7.87 6.48
CA SER A 22 -7.52 -9.10 6.95
C SER A 22 -7.08 -10.28 6.08
N PRO A 23 -6.93 -11.49 6.65
CA PRO A 23 -6.54 -12.67 5.87
C PRO A 23 -7.45 -12.92 4.66
N ASP A 24 -8.76 -12.68 4.81
CA ASP A 24 -9.74 -12.88 3.75
C ASP A 24 -9.56 -11.88 2.60
N SER A 25 -9.41 -10.59 2.89
CA SER A 25 -9.16 -9.57 1.86
C SER A 25 -7.84 -9.82 1.14
N MET A 26 -6.78 -10.10 1.89
CA MET A 26 -5.45 -10.40 1.34
C MET A 26 -5.48 -11.66 0.45
N ARG A 27 -6.21 -12.70 0.85
CA ARG A 27 -6.37 -13.94 0.08
C ARG A 27 -7.20 -13.71 -1.19
N PHE A 28 -8.30 -12.96 -1.09
CA PHE A 28 -9.19 -12.68 -2.22
C PHE A 28 -8.44 -12.01 -3.38
N PHE A 29 -7.66 -10.97 -3.07
CA PHE A 29 -6.85 -10.25 -4.07
C PHE A 29 -5.47 -10.88 -4.34
N ARG A 30 -5.13 -11.99 -3.65
CA ARG A 30 -3.82 -12.64 -3.69
C ARG A 30 -2.66 -11.67 -3.44
N SER A 31 -2.92 -10.70 -2.56
CA SER A 31 -2.05 -9.56 -2.27
C SER A 31 -0.83 -9.97 -1.45
N ARG A 32 0.28 -9.30 -1.72
CA ARG A 32 1.48 -9.25 -0.88
C ARG A 32 1.76 -7.80 -0.55
N VAL A 33 2.10 -7.51 0.69
CA VAL A 33 2.44 -6.16 1.13
C VAL A 33 3.96 -6.05 1.16
N GLY A 34 4.52 -5.01 0.55
CA GLY A 34 5.95 -4.72 0.66
C GLY A 34 6.31 -4.10 2.01
N ASP A 35 7.54 -4.29 2.47
CA ASP A 35 7.98 -3.83 3.80
C ASP A 35 8.35 -2.34 3.85
N SER A 36 8.51 -1.70 2.70
CA SER A 36 8.92 -0.30 2.61
C SER A 36 7.74 0.65 2.76
N VAL A 37 7.88 1.61 3.68
CA VAL A 37 7.00 2.78 3.81
C VAL A 37 7.74 4.01 3.30
N TYR A 38 7.08 4.76 2.42
CA TYR A 38 7.54 6.04 1.90
C TYR A 38 6.74 7.15 2.54
N GLN A 39 7.41 8.13 3.11
CA GLN A 39 6.73 9.19 3.85
C GLN A 39 7.48 10.51 3.77
N GLY A 40 6.71 11.59 3.70
CA GLY A 40 7.21 12.95 3.61
C GLY A 40 6.07 13.95 3.58
N SER A 41 6.32 15.16 3.07
CA SER A 41 5.33 16.23 2.99
C SER A 41 4.10 15.90 2.14
N GLY A 42 4.21 14.94 1.21
CA GLY A 42 3.09 14.52 0.38
C GLY A 42 2.20 13.45 1.02
N GLY A 43 2.58 12.87 2.16
CA GLY A 43 1.80 11.86 2.88
C GLY A 43 2.57 10.55 3.09
N ILE A 44 1.83 9.49 3.40
CA ILE A 44 2.36 8.15 3.72
C ILE A 44 1.90 7.16 2.66
N TYR A 45 2.85 6.45 2.06
CA TYR A 45 2.62 5.53 0.96
C TYR A 45 3.36 4.22 1.17
N PHE A 46 2.78 3.14 0.66
CA PHE A 46 3.42 1.84 0.58
C PHE A 46 2.99 1.15 -0.71
N VAL A 47 3.54 -0.03 -0.97
CA VAL A 47 3.28 -0.77 -2.20
C VAL A 47 2.73 -2.16 -1.88
N THR A 48 1.68 -2.55 -2.58
CA THR A 48 1.18 -3.92 -2.62
C THR A 48 1.47 -4.56 -3.97
N SER A 49 1.49 -5.89 -4.00
CA SER A 49 1.57 -6.67 -5.23
C SER A 49 0.47 -7.71 -5.27
N GLU A 50 -0.36 -7.62 -6.29
CA GLU A 50 -1.51 -8.47 -6.50
C GLU A 50 -1.29 -9.42 -7.68
N GLN A 51 -2.11 -10.47 -7.76
CA GLN A 51 -2.11 -11.38 -8.89
C GLN A 51 -3.54 -11.57 -9.35
N PHE A 52 -3.85 -11.19 -10.60
CA PHE A 52 -5.21 -11.24 -11.13
C PHE A 52 -5.76 -12.68 -11.12
N ASP A 53 -4.95 -13.63 -11.56
CA ASP A 53 -5.23 -15.06 -11.47
C ASP A 53 -3.92 -15.85 -11.26
N TRP A 54 -3.99 -17.18 -11.28
CA TRP A 54 -2.83 -18.08 -11.15
C TRP A 54 -1.78 -18.04 -12.28
N LYS A 55 -2.11 -17.49 -13.45
CA LYS A 55 -1.24 -17.48 -14.63
C LYS A 55 -0.71 -16.09 -14.96
N SER A 56 -1.38 -15.05 -14.50
CA SER A 56 -1.02 -13.67 -14.70
C SER A 56 0.24 -13.29 -13.92
N PRO A 57 1.09 -12.41 -14.48
CA PRO A 57 2.21 -11.87 -13.74
C PRO A 57 1.72 -11.09 -12.52
N ARG A 58 2.58 -10.98 -11.51
CA ARG A 58 2.35 -10.08 -10.37
C ARG A 58 2.71 -8.66 -10.77
N LEU A 59 1.76 -7.76 -10.65
CA LEU A 59 1.98 -6.33 -10.80
C LEU A 59 1.81 -5.67 -9.43
N TYR A 60 2.10 -4.39 -9.38
CA TYR A 60 2.23 -3.61 -8.16
C TYR A 60 1.26 -2.43 -8.18
N THR A 61 0.81 -2.06 -6.98
CA THR A 61 -0.13 -0.97 -6.74
C THR A 61 0.44 -0.07 -5.66
N VAL A 62 0.42 1.25 -5.88
CA VAL A 62 0.75 2.23 -4.84
C VAL A 62 -0.48 2.46 -3.97
N ARG A 63 -0.28 2.45 -2.65
CA ARG A 63 -1.32 2.68 -1.64
C ARG A 63 -0.98 3.92 -0.83
N SER A 64 -1.94 4.80 -0.62
CA SER A 64 -1.82 5.89 0.37
C SER A 64 -2.46 5.47 1.68
N PHE A 65 -1.91 5.95 2.80
CA PHE A 65 -2.39 5.69 4.14
C PHE A 65 -2.72 7.00 4.87
N ASN A 66 -3.90 7.06 5.48
CA ASN A 66 -4.29 8.15 6.36
C ASN A 66 -4.20 7.67 7.83
N PRO A 67 -3.29 8.21 8.66
CA PRO A 67 -3.08 7.74 10.03
C PRO A 67 -4.24 8.13 10.98
N GLU A 68 -4.97 9.21 10.69
CA GLU A 68 -6.07 9.68 11.54
C GLU A 68 -7.29 8.75 11.44
N THR A 69 -7.61 8.32 10.21
CA THR A 69 -8.76 7.46 9.91
C THR A 69 -8.39 5.98 9.83
N GLY A 70 -7.10 5.66 9.66
CA GLY A 70 -6.61 4.32 9.33
C GLY A 70 -6.91 3.88 7.90
N GLY A 71 -7.48 4.76 7.07
CA GLY A 71 -7.93 4.42 5.72
C GLY A 71 -6.78 4.21 4.72
N ILE A 72 -7.00 3.35 3.74
CA ILE A 72 -6.05 3.03 2.67
C ILE A 72 -6.74 3.19 1.32
N ASN A 73 -6.12 3.94 0.41
CA ASN A 73 -6.64 4.15 -0.94
C ASN A 73 -5.64 3.67 -2.00
N THR A 74 -6.16 3.23 -3.15
CA THR A 74 -5.37 3.03 -4.37
C THR A 74 -4.94 4.40 -4.92
N VAL A 75 -3.67 4.53 -5.29
CA VAL A 75 -3.17 5.71 -6.00
C VAL A 75 -2.86 5.31 -7.44
N GLY A 76 -3.57 5.93 -8.38
CA GLY A 76 -3.54 5.54 -9.79
C GLY A 76 -4.32 4.24 -10.04
N GLU A 77 -3.93 3.52 -11.09
CA GLU A 77 -4.59 2.28 -11.49
C GLU A 77 -4.12 1.06 -10.67
N PHE A 78 -5.06 0.15 -10.42
CA PHE A 78 -4.81 -1.05 -9.64
C PHE A 78 -4.08 -2.12 -10.47
N ASN A 79 -3.00 -2.68 -9.90
CA ASN A 79 -2.32 -3.86 -10.43
C ASN A 79 -1.74 -3.67 -11.86
N GLU A 80 -1.12 -2.51 -12.13
CA GLU A 80 -0.56 -2.18 -13.46
C GLU A 80 0.96 -1.94 -13.46
N MET A 81 1.57 -1.66 -12.31
CA MET A 81 2.97 -1.22 -12.26
C MET A 81 3.95 -2.38 -12.13
N THR A 82 5.15 -2.22 -12.69
CA THR A 82 6.31 -3.00 -12.26
C THR A 82 6.73 -2.61 -10.84
N ARG A 83 7.52 -3.47 -10.18
CA ARG A 83 8.09 -3.18 -8.86
C ARG A 83 8.83 -1.84 -8.83
N TYR A 84 9.71 -1.60 -9.81
CA TYR A 84 10.51 -0.38 -9.87
C TYR A 84 9.63 0.87 -10.01
N GLN A 85 8.64 0.82 -10.91
CA GLN A 85 7.70 1.93 -11.12
C GLN A 85 6.92 2.25 -9.84
N ALA A 86 6.37 1.24 -9.16
CA ALA A 86 5.59 1.45 -7.95
C ALA A 86 6.41 2.07 -6.82
N HIS A 87 7.61 1.56 -6.55
CA HIS A 87 8.49 2.12 -5.51
C HIS A 87 8.98 3.53 -5.88
N SER A 88 9.29 3.79 -7.16
CA SER A 88 9.67 5.13 -7.62
C SER A 88 8.51 6.13 -7.48
N ALA A 89 7.30 5.74 -7.86
CA ALA A 89 6.10 6.55 -7.74
C ALA A 89 5.75 6.84 -6.28
N ALA A 90 5.73 5.82 -5.41
CA ALA A 90 5.47 5.99 -3.98
C ALA A 90 6.47 6.96 -3.32
N LYS A 91 7.75 6.89 -3.71
CA LYS A 91 8.77 7.84 -3.22
C LYS A 91 8.49 9.28 -3.69
N LYS A 92 8.19 9.50 -4.97
CA LYS A 92 7.88 10.85 -5.50
C LYS A 92 6.65 11.45 -4.83
N LEU A 93 5.59 10.66 -4.70
CA LEU A 93 4.36 11.06 -4.02
C LEU A 93 4.63 11.45 -2.56
N ALA A 94 5.41 10.65 -1.83
CA ALA A 94 5.81 10.98 -0.47
C ALA A 94 6.61 12.29 -0.37
N GLU A 95 7.45 12.60 -1.35
CA GLU A 95 8.18 13.87 -1.47
C GLU A 95 7.27 15.06 -1.86
N GLY A 96 5.99 14.83 -2.19
CA GLY A 96 5.06 15.86 -2.64
C GLY A 96 5.27 16.32 -4.08
N LYS A 97 5.82 15.44 -4.92
CA LYS A 97 6.15 15.69 -6.34
C LYS A 97 5.26 14.91 -7.29
#